data_AF-A0AAD9M4T8-F1
#
_entry.id   AF-A0AAD9M4T8-F1
#
_cell.length_a   1.000
_cell.length_b   1.000
_cell.length_c   1.000
_cell.angle_alpha   90.00
_cell.angle_beta   90.00
_cell.angle_gamma   90.00
#
_symmetry.space_group_name_H-M   'P 1'
#
loop_
_entity.id
_entity.type
_entity.pdbx_description
1 polymer ?
#
loop_
_entity_poly.entity_id
_entity_poly.type
_entity_poly.pdbx_seq_one_letter_code
_entity_poly.pdbx_strand_id
1 'polypeptide(L)'
;MILALLSPVVLFILCLVLRFQSRRAPVRDMIRRNRDIANFSIFGANSLQDRLQLRAGPNARLVTAFGIHNSFTTTDEAQHREFLRRAVHAIKSADADAWSRVWGQANEAMDALGSPSFTPGGLRRVSVERTARVLCFGAVLELLFAEERVRPFDADHADRATKLINLLWQESKKGSRELGSTHQEKALDSLRDALRQLVRGEEGEALALIMPAYETLWRVVLLTYVHVAFRYIDAATKESVREVVEIVSGDAGEGAQLHPTVDRFALEALRLYPPTKRIYRASTAGEEAADVESLHHDERIWGPDALEFRPGRFAALTQDQKNAYMPFGADKNVCPAVNGFGGKMIASLVVVLIKRLGTSGDGARIWFGDTKLDTDTRAPLPTGRNDMWEWVIRP
;
A
#
# COMPACT_ATOMS: atom_id res chain seq x y z
N MET A 1 -39.12 48.63 -13.06
CA MET A 1 -37.79 48.11 -12.69
C MET A 1 -37.77 47.89 -11.18
N ILE A 2 -38.15 46.70 -10.71
CA ILE A 2 -38.14 46.38 -9.28
C ILE A 2 -36.76 45.79 -8.97
N LEU A 3 -35.83 46.63 -8.46
CA LEU A 3 -34.66 46.11 -7.74
C LEU A 3 -35.15 45.57 -6.40
N ALA A 4 -35.37 44.27 -6.31
CA ALA A 4 -35.61 43.62 -5.03
C ALA A 4 -34.34 43.77 -4.16
N LEU A 5 -34.39 44.63 -3.15
CA LEU A 5 -33.38 44.72 -2.10
C LEU A 5 -33.34 43.36 -1.37
N LEU A 6 -32.29 42.59 -1.62
CA LEU A 6 -32.05 41.33 -0.91
C LEU A 6 -31.89 41.66 0.58
N SER A 7 -32.68 41.00 1.43
CA SER A 7 -32.58 41.12 2.89
C SER A 7 -31.13 40.91 3.36
N PRO A 8 -30.67 41.60 4.42
CA PRO A 8 -29.34 41.40 5.01
C PRO A 8 -28.98 39.93 5.28
N VAL A 9 -29.99 39.11 5.61
CA VAL A 9 -29.84 37.66 5.79
C VAL A 9 -29.48 36.96 4.48
N VAL A 10 -30.11 37.33 3.37
CA VAL A 10 -29.82 36.77 2.04
C VAL A 10 -28.43 37.21 1.57
N LEU A 11 -28.03 38.46 1.83
CA LEU A 11 -26.70 38.95 1.51
C LEU A 11 -25.61 38.23 2.33
N PHE A 12 -25.88 37.98 3.61
CA PHE A 12 -24.98 37.22 4.50
C PHE A 12 -24.84 35.77 4.05
N ILE A 13 -25.95 35.10 3.71
CA ILE A 13 -25.94 33.74 3.14
C ILE A 13 -25.17 33.73 1.82
N LEU A 14 -25.39 34.69 0.92
CA LEU A 14 -24.68 34.80 -0.35
C LEU A 14 -23.17 34.96 -0.13
N CYS A 15 -22.76 35.82 0.80
CA CYS A 15 -21.35 36.01 1.18
C CYS A 15 -20.73 34.73 1.76
N LEU A 16 -21.47 33.98 2.58
CA LEU A 16 -21.02 32.68 3.09
C LEU A 16 -20.86 31.65 1.97
N VAL A 17 -21.84 31.57 1.05
CA VAL A 17 -21.80 30.69 -0.12
C VAL A 17 -20.63 31.03 -1.03
N LEU A 18 -20.42 32.32 -1.35
CA LEU A 18 -19.32 32.78 -2.19
C LEU A 18 -17.95 32.53 -1.55
N ARG A 19 -17.80 32.78 -0.24
CA ARG A 19 -16.57 32.44 0.51
C ARG A 19 -16.32 30.93 0.52
N PHE A 20 -17.37 30.13 0.68
CA PHE A 20 -17.27 28.68 0.68
C PHE A 20 -16.91 28.12 -0.71
N GLN A 21 -17.50 28.68 -1.77
CA GLN A 21 -17.17 28.35 -3.17
C GLN A 21 -15.73 28.76 -3.52
N SER A 22 -15.31 29.97 -3.12
CA SER A 22 -13.94 30.46 -3.33
C SER A 22 -12.89 29.59 -2.64
N ARG A 23 -13.18 29.04 -1.45
CA ARG A 23 -12.29 28.07 -0.76
C ARG A 23 -12.28 26.69 -1.42
N ARG A 24 -13.38 26.27 -2.07
CA ARG A 24 -13.49 24.95 -2.73
C ARG A 24 -12.86 24.89 -4.13
N ALA A 25 -12.82 25.99 -4.87
CA ALA A 25 -12.23 26.01 -6.22
C ALA A 25 -10.75 25.56 -6.22
N PRO A 26 -9.87 26.07 -5.33
CA PRO A 26 -8.48 25.61 -5.26
C PRO A 26 -8.33 24.13 -4.94
N VAL A 27 -9.20 23.57 -4.09
CA VAL A 27 -9.18 22.14 -3.74
C VAL A 27 -9.54 21.27 -4.94
N ARG A 28 -10.58 21.66 -5.69
CA ARG A 28 -10.99 20.93 -6.90
C ARG A 28 -9.95 20.99 -8.01
N ASP A 29 -9.28 22.13 -8.18
CA ASP A 29 -8.20 22.27 -9.15
C ASP A 29 -6.98 21.43 -8.76
N MET A 30 -6.65 21.39 -7.47
CA MET A 30 -5.61 20.50 -6.94
C MET A 30 -5.95 19.02 -7.18
N ILE A 31 -7.17 18.58 -6.90
CA ILE A 31 -7.63 17.21 -7.17
C ILE A 31 -7.53 16.92 -8.67
N ARG A 32 -8.06 17.80 -9.52
CA ARG A 32 -8.06 17.65 -10.98
C ARG A 32 -6.63 17.50 -11.51
N ARG A 33 -5.72 18.41 -11.14
CA ARG A 33 -4.32 18.37 -11.60
C ARG A 33 -3.65 17.04 -11.27
N ASN A 34 -3.79 16.57 -10.03
CA ASN A 34 -3.20 15.30 -9.59
C ASN A 34 -3.79 14.09 -10.33
N ARG A 35 -5.12 14.09 -10.57
CA ARG A 35 -5.75 13.07 -11.41
C ARG A 35 -5.25 13.11 -12.84
N ASP A 36 -5.11 14.30 -13.42
CA ASP A 36 -4.66 14.49 -14.80
C ASP A 36 -3.20 14.04 -15.00
N ILE A 37 -2.34 14.19 -13.98
CA ILE A 37 -1.00 13.60 -13.99
C ILE A 37 -1.10 12.07 -13.91
N ALA A 38 -1.90 11.53 -12.98
CA ALA A 38 -2.04 10.09 -12.78
C ALA A 38 -2.60 9.35 -14.00
N ASN A 39 -3.59 9.93 -14.69
CA ASN A 39 -4.25 9.36 -15.85
C ASN A 39 -3.66 9.81 -17.21
N PHE A 40 -2.58 10.58 -17.18
CA PHE A 40 -1.84 11.12 -18.33
C PHE A 40 -2.51 12.25 -19.13
N SER A 41 -3.69 12.74 -18.72
CA SER A 41 -4.47 13.72 -19.50
C SER A 41 -3.74 15.06 -19.68
N ILE A 42 -2.99 15.52 -18.68
CA ILE A 42 -2.26 16.79 -18.76
C ILE A 42 -1.14 16.78 -19.81
N PHE A 43 -0.65 15.60 -20.20
CA PHE A 43 0.42 15.43 -21.19
C PHE A 43 -0.12 15.22 -22.62
N GLY A 44 -1.44 15.18 -22.80
CA GLY A 44 -2.04 14.88 -24.11
C GLY A 44 -1.75 13.47 -24.61
N ALA A 45 -1.45 12.51 -23.72
CA ALA A 45 -1.10 11.14 -24.09
C ALA A 45 -2.34 10.37 -24.61
N ASN A 46 -2.32 10.04 -25.90
CA ASN A 46 -3.47 9.45 -26.59
C ASN A 46 -3.27 7.97 -26.91
N SER A 47 -2.03 7.53 -27.09
CA SER A 47 -1.69 6.13 -27.38
C SER A 47 -1.21 5.36 -26.13
N LEU A 48 -1.13 4.03 -26.22
CA LEU A 48 -0.48 3.22 -25.20
C LEU A 48 1.02 3.54 -25.15
N GLN A 49 1.67 3.62 -26.32
CA GLN A 49 3.07 4.02 -26.45
C GLN A 49 3.40 5.33 -25.71
N ASP A 50 2.61 6.38 -25.86
CA ASP A 50 2.82 7.67 -25.17
C ASP A 50 2.84 7.48 -23.66
N ARG A 51 1.87 6.71 -23.13
CA ARG A 51 1.74 6.43 -21.69
C ARG A 51 2.88 5.58 -21.15
N LEU A 52 3.45 4.69 -21.98
CA LEU A 52 4.62 3.88 -21.62
C LEU A 52 5.90 4.73 -21.59
N GLN A 53 6.07 5.64 -22.55
CA GLN A 53 7.19 6.59 -22.54
C GLN A 53 7.16 7.49 -21.30
N LEU A 54 6.00 8.05 -20.96
CA LEU A 54 5.84 8.94 -19.80
C LEU A 54 6.11 8.25 -18.46
N ARG A 55 5.93 6.93 -18.35
CA ARG A 55 6.21 6.19 -17.09
C ARG A 55 7.62 5.59 -17.03
N ALA A 56 8.19 5.20 -18.17
CA ALA A 56 9.43 4.45 -18.19
C ALA A 56 10.61 5.29 -17.70
N GLY A 57 10.66 6.57 -18.08
CA GLY A 57 11.73 7.51 -17.69
C GLY A 57 11.97 7.56 -16.17
N PRO A 58 10.98 7.97 -15.35
CA PRO A 58 11.14 8.03 -13.89
C PRO A 58 11.40 6.67 -13.23
N ASN A 59 11.12 5.57 -13.92
CA ASN A 59 11.35 4.21 -13.43
C ASN A 59 12.62 3.57 -14.02
N ALA A 60 13.39 4.26 -14.86
CA ALA A 60 14.60 3.72 -15.49
C ALA A 60 15.63 3.24 -14.46
N ARG A 61 15.69 3.90 -13.29
CA ARG A 61 16.53 3.46 -12.16
C ARG A 61 16.24 2.03 -11.70
N LEU A 62 15.01 1.53 -11.87
CA LEU A 62 14.64 0.17 -11.47
C LEU A 62 15.20 -0.87 -12.46
N VAL A 63 15.34 -0.50 -13.74
CA VAL A 63 16.05 -1.33 -14.72
C VAL A 63 17.51 -1.43 -14.32
N THR A 64 18.15 -0.31 -14.00
CA THR A 64 19.56 -0.30 -13.55
C THR A 64 19.77 -1.11 -12.27
N ALA A 65 18.88 -0.96 -11.28
CA ALA A 65 19.04 -1.57 -9.96
C ALA A 65 18.66 -3.05 -9.89
N PHE A 66 17.66 -3.47 -10.67
CA PHE A 66 17.07 -4.81 -10.56
C PHE A 66 17.10 -5.61 -11.86
N GLY A 67 17.38 -4.98 -13.00
CA GLY A 67 17.25 -5.62 -14.31
C GLY A 67 15.81 -5.99 -14.68
N ILE A 68 14.80 -5.31 -14.10
CA ILE A 68 13.39 -5.65 -14.33
C ILE A 68 12.80 -4.91 -15.53
N HIS A 69 12.11 -5.68 -16.38
CA HIS A 69 11.36 -5.18 -17.52
C HIS A 69 9.86 -5.49 -17.32
N ASN A 70 9.08 -4.48 -16.96
CA ASN A 70 7.65 -4.64 -16.70
C ASN A 70 6.84 -3.40 -17.11
N SER A 71 5.55 -3.39 -16.81
CA SER A 71 4.62 -2.28 -17.11
C SER A 71 5.03 -0.90 -16.58
N PHE A 72 5.99 -0.81 -15.67
CA PHE A 72 6.49 0.45 -15.11
C PHE A 72 7.77 0.93 -15.81
N THR A 73 8.60 0.01 -16.31
CA THR A 73 9.94 0.30 -16.83
C THR A 73 10.05 0.23 -18.35
N THR A 74 9.16 -0.49 -19.03
CA THR A 74 9.24 -0.70 -20.47
C THR A 74 8.54 0.37 -21.29
N THR A 75 9.08 0.65 -22.47
CA THR A 75 8.41 1.38 -23.56
C THR A 75 7.85 0.46 -24.64
N ASP A 76 8.06 -0.86 -24.51
CA ASP A 76 7.61 -1.87 -25.46
C ASP A 76 6.17 -2.32 -25.14
N GLU A 77 5.25 -2.18 -26.10
CA GLU A 77 3.85 -2.55 -25.90
C GLU A 77 3.64 -4.05 -25.68
N ALA A 78 4.44 -4.91 -26.32
CA ALA A 78 4.30 -6.36 -26.19
C ALA A 78 4.71 -6.83 -24.79
N GLN A 79 5.85 -6.34 -24.28
CA GLN A 79 6.29 -6.59 -22.91
C GLN A 79 5.29 -6.07 -21.88
N HIS A 80 4.73 -4.88 -22.10
CA HIS A 80 3.68 -4.33 -21.24
C HIS A 80 2.44 -5.23 -21.20
N ARG A 81 1.93 -5.63 -22.37
CA ARG A 81 0.73 -6.47 -22.49
C ARG A 81 0.94 -7.84 -21.85
N GLU A 82 2.11 -8.45 -22.05
CA GLU A 82 2.43 -9.75 -21.47
C GLU A 82 2.52 -9.70 -19.93
N PHE A 83 3.23 -8.71 -19.38
CA PHE A 83 3.24 -8.47 -17.94
C PHE A 83 1.82 -8.28 -17.39
N LEU A 84 1.03 -7.42 -18.04
CA LEU A 84 -0.32 -7.10 -17.57
C LEU A 84 -1.23 -8.33 -17.63
N ARG A 85 -1.10 -9.14 -18.68
CA ARG A 85 -1.81 -10.42 -18.83
C ARG A 85 -1.52 -11.35 -17.66
N ARG A 86 -0.25 -11.56 -17.31
CA ARG A 86 0.17 -12.40 -16.17
C ARG A 86 -0.37 -11.88 -14.84
N ALA A 87 -0.21 -10.58 -14.57
CA ALA A 87 -0.68 -9.96 -13.34
C ALA A 87 -2.21 -10.02 -13.19
N VAL A 88 -2.95 -9.71 -14.26
CA VAL A 88 -4.42 -9.78 -14.29
C VAL A 88 -4.90 -11.22 -14.15
N HIS A 89 -4.22 -12.18 -14.78
CA HIS A 89 -4.56 -13.59 -14.65
C HIS A 89 -4.45 -14.06 -13.20
N ALA A 90 -3.31 -13.82 -12.52
CA ALA A 90 -3.14 -14.21 -11.13
C ALA A 90 -4.22 -13.61 -10.20
N ILE A 91 -4.62 -12.35 -10.43
CA ILE A 91 -5.69 -11.69 -9.66
C ILE A 91 -7.06 -12.29 -9.95
N LYS A 92 -7.39 -12.55 -11.23
CA LYS A 92 -8.71 -13.06 -11.63
C LYS A 92 -8.89 -14.54 -11.34
N SER A 93 -7.81 -15.31 -11.27
CA SER A 93 -7.82 -16.74 -10.95
C SER A 93 -7.84 -17.01 -9.45
N ALA A 94 -7.78 -15.98 -8.60
CA ALA A 94 -7.80 -16.12 -7.15
C ALA A 94 -9.20 -16.45 -6.63
N ASP A 95 -9.52 -17.74 -6.57
CA ASP A 95 -10.73 -18.33 -6.01
C ASP A 95 -10.63 -18.56 -4.48
N ALA A 96 -11.67 -19.15 -3.90
CA ALA A 96 -11.72 -19.45 -2.47
C ALA A 96 -10.52 -20.30 -2.01
N ASP A 97 -10.14 -21.31 -2.79
CA ASP A 97 -9.00 -22.17 -2.49
C ASP A 97 -7.68 -21.39 -2.51
N ALA A 98 -7.49 -20.48 -3.48
CA ALA A 98 -6.33 -19.60 -3.51
C ALA A 98 -6.24 -18.73 -2.25
N TRP A 99 -7.36 -18.19 -1.78
CA TRP A 99 -7.39 -17.40 -0.56
C TRP A 99 -7.15 -18.25 0.70
N SER A 100 -7.68 -19.46 0.76
CA SER A 100 -7.40 -20.43 1.83
C SER A 100 -5.91 -20.76 1.88
N ARG A 101 -5.26 -20.96 0.72
CA ARG A 101 -3.81 -21.15 0.64
C ARG A 101 -3.03 -19.93 1.09
N VAL A 102 -3.43 -18.71 0.69
CA VAL A 102 -2.78 -17.46 1.14
C VAL A 102 -2.88 -17.32 2.67
N TRP A 103 -4.05 -17.62 3.25
CA TRP A 103 -4.24 -17.61 4.70
C TRP A 103 -3.38 -18.67 5.41
N GLY A 104 -3.35 -19.89 4.88
CA GLY A 104 -2.50 -20.98 5.37
C GLY A 104 -1.03 -20.61 5.35
N GLN A 105 -0.55 -20.06 4.22
CA GLN A 105 0.80 -19.56 4.07
C GLN A 105 1.10 -18.46 5.11
N ALA A 106 0.18 -17.50 5.28
CA ALA A 106 0.38 -16.40 6.19
C ALA A 106 0.61 -16.90 7.63
N ASN A 107 -0.11 -17.95 8.05
CA ASN A 107 0.11 -18.60 9.34
C ASN A 107 1.42 -19.40 9.38
N GLU A 108 1.77 -20.15 8.32
CA GLU A 108 3.05 -20.85 8.18
C GLU A 108 4.25 -19.90 8.32
N ALA A 109 4.17 -18.71 7.72
CA ALA A 109 5.20 -17.67 7.86
C ALA A 109 5.35 -17.19 9.31
N MET A 110 4.23 -17.03 10.03
CA MET A 110 4.26 -16.64 11.45
C MET A 110 4.86 -17.74 12.33
N ASP A 111 4.59 -19.01 12.02
CA ASP A 111 5.21 -20.16 12.69
C ASP A 111 6.71 -20.22 12.43
N ALA A 112 7.14 -20.04 11.17
CA ALA A 112 8.55 -20.07 10.76
C ALA A 112 9.37 -18.92 11.35
N LEU A 113 8.77 -17.74 11.55
CA LEU A 113 9.39 -16.63 12.28
C LEU A 113 9.51 -16.89 13.80
N GLY A 114 8.95 -18.00 14.26
CA GLY A 114 8.85 -18.38 15.67
C GLY A 114 7.99 -17.39 16.44
N SER A 115 6.94 -16.84 15.85
CA SER A 115 5.99 -15.98 16.56
C SER A 115 4.86 -16.87 17.09
N PRO A 116 4.99 -17.52 18.28
CA PRO A 116 3.84 -18.20 18.87
C PRO A 116 2.75 -17.16 19.13
N SER A 117 1.50 -17.62 19.14
CA SER A 117 0.36 -16.80 19.56
C SER A 117 0.71 -16.00 20.81
N PHE A 118 0.35 -14.72 20.82
CA PHE A 118 0.61 -13.81 21.93
C PHE A 118 0.29 -14.47 23.29
N THR A 119 1.33 -14.76 24.08
CA THR A 119 1.21 -15.24 25.47
C THR A 119 1.63 -14.11 26.42
N PRO A 120 0.71 -13.59 27.25
CA PRO A 120 1.04 -12.56 28.24
C PRO A 120 2.24 -12.95 29.11
N GLY A 121 3.23 -12.06 29.24
CA GLY A 121 4.45 -12.29 30.04
C GLY A 121 5.64 -12.93 29.32
N GLY A 122 5.56 -13.17 28.01
CA GLY A 122 6.71 -13.63 27.21
C GLY A 122 7.80 -12.57 27.07
N LEU A 123 9.07 -12.97 27.10
CA LEU A 123 10.23 -12.07 26.96
C LEU A 123 10.62 -11.77 25.49
N ARG A 124 9.89 -12.33 24.52
CA ARG A 124 10.32 -12.31 23.11
C ARG A 124 9.99 -10.97 22.46
N ARG A 125 11.05 -10.27 22.03
CA ARG A 125 10.98 -9.07 21.19
C ARG A 125 10.71 -9.50 19.74
N VAL A 126 9.61 -9.05 19.15
CA VAL A 126 9.27 -9.33 17.74
C VAL A 126 9.47 -8.07 16.90
N SER A 127 10.28 -8.17 15.83
CA SER A 127 10.41 -7.08 14.85
C SER A 127 9.16 -7.03 13.98
N VAL A 128 8.42 -5.91 14.06
CA VAL A 128 7.18 -5.72 13.30
C VAL A 128 7.47 -5.65 11.80
N GLU A 129 8.56 -4.96 11.46
CA GLU A 129 9.01 -4.77 10.08
C GLU A 129 9.42 -6.09 9.41
N ARG A 130 10.28 -6.89 10.06
CA ARG A 130 10.66 -8.22 9.55
C ARG A 130 9.45 -9.10 9.36
N THR A 131 8.54 -9.09 10.35
CA THR A 131 7.35 -9.92 10.32
C THR A 131 6.43 -9.55 9.16
N ALA A 132 6.08 -8.27 9.00
CA ALA A 132 5.23 -7.82 7.92
C ALA A 132 5.86 -8.05 6.54
N ARG A 133 7.18 -7.83 6.38
CA ARG A 133 7.89 -8.11 5.13
C ARG A 133 7.81 -9.59 4.75
N VAL A 134 8.20 -10.49 5.65
CA VAL A 134 8.23 -11.93 5.37
C VAL A 134 6.82 -12.48 5.14
N LEU A 135 5.85 -12.06 5.96
CA LEU A 135 4.44 -12.43 5.83
C LEU A 135 3.87 -12.03 4.46
N CYS A 136 4.02 -10.76 4.08
CA CYS A 136 3.48 -10.26 2.82
C CYS A 136 4.20 -10.85 1.61
N PHE A 137 5.51 -11.11 1.73
CA PHE A 137 6.28 -11.75 0.66
C PHE A 137 5.78 -13.17 0.40
N GLY A 138 5.60 -13.97 1.45
CA GLY A 138 5.05 -15.31 1.36
C GLY A 138 3.65 -15.35 0.75
N ALA A 139 2.77 -14.43 1.15
CA ALA A 139 1.43 -14.30 0.59
C ALA A 139 1.46 -13.95 -0.91
N VAL A 140 2.36 -13.07 -1.33
CA VAL A 140 2.58 -12.73 -2.76
C VAL A 140 3.10 -13.94 -3.53
N LEU A 141 3.98 -14.75 -2.96
CA LEU A 141 4.46 -15.98 -3.61
C LEU A 141 3.35 -17.01 -3.77
N GLU A 142 2.55 -17.25 -2.72
CA GLU A 142 1.42 -18.18 -2.78
C GLU A 142 0.38 -17.77 -3.84
N LEU A 143 0.18 -16.47 -4.02
CA LEU A 143 -0.76 -15.96 -5.00
C LEU A 143 -0.21 -15.98 -6.45
N LEU A 144 0.99 -15.43 -6.66
CA LEU A 144 1.54 -15.21 -8.00
C LEU A 144 2.28 -16.42 -8.55
N PHE A 145 2.73 -17.33 -7.69
CA PHE A 145 3.62 -18.44 -8.00
C PHE A 145 3.19 -19.72 -7.26
N ALA A 146 1.88 -19.99 -7.19
CA ALA A 146 1.33 -21.09 -6.40
C ALA A 146 1.95 -22.46 -6.76
N GLU A 147 2.25 -22.67 -8.04
CA GLU A 147 2.82 -23.89 -8.60
C GLU A 147 4.36 -23.89 -8.58
N GLU A 148 4.96 -22.72 -8.74
CA GLU A 148 6.41 -22.54 -8.88
C GLU A 148 7.14 -22.31 -7.55
N ARG A 149 6.42 -21.89 -6.49
CA ARG A 149 7.06 -21.60 -5.20
C ARG A 149 7.60 -22.86 -4.54
N VAL A 150 8.75 -22.71 -3.90
CA VAL A 150 9.38 -23.77 -3.11
C VAL A 150 8.64 -23.95 -1.78
N ARG A 151 8.45 -25.21 -1.37
CA ARG A 151 7.81 -25.60 -0.10
C ARG A 151 8.75 -26.56 0.66
N PRO A 152 8.83 -26.50 2.01
CA PRO A 152 8.13 -25.57 2.90
C PRO A 152 8.62 -24.12 2.77
N PHE A 153 7.87 -23.16 3.32
CA PHE A 153 8.24 -21.74 3.23
C PHE A 153 9.51 -21.43 4.04
N ASP A 154 10.53 -20.90 3.37
CA ASP A 154 11.79 -20.49 4.01
C ASP A 154 11.76 -19.01 4.42
N ALA A 155 11.49 -18.76 5.69
CA ALA A 155 11.40 -17.41 6.24
C ALA A 155 12.73 -16.65 6.25
N ASP A 156 13.87 -17.35 6.31
CA ASP A 156 15.19 -16.72 6.35
C ASP A 156 15.63 -16.25 4.96
N HIS A 157 15.40 -17.07 3.93
CA HIS A 157 15.58 -16.64 2.54
C HIS A 157 14.59 -15.53 2.15
N ALA A 158 13.34 -15.60 2.61
CA ALA A 158 12.37 -14.52 2.40
C ALA A 158 12.81 -13.21 3.09
N ASP A 159 13.31 -13.26 4.33
CA ASP A 159 13.84 -12.09 5.02
C ASP A 159 15.06 -11.52 4.28
N ARG A 160 15.97 -12.38 3.81
CA ARG A 160 17.13 -11.96 3.01
C ARG A 160 16.73 -11.30 1.71
N ALA A 161 15.84 -11.92 0.93
CA ALA A 161 15.36 -11.39 -0.34
C ALA A 161 14.71 -10.00 -0.15
N THR A 162 13.82 -9.88 0.82
CA THR A 162 13.10 -8.63 1.08
C THR A 162 14.00 -7.51 1.61
N LYS A 163 15.03 -7.82 2.41
CA LYS A 163 16.08 -6.85 2.81
C LYS A 163 16.88 -6.35 1.60
N LEU A 164 17.29 -7.26 0.72
CA LEU A 164 18.04 -6.90 -0.49
C LEU A 164 17.19 -6.08 -1.48
N ILE A 165 15.89 -6.39 -1.59
CA ILE A 165 14.94 -5.57 -2.35
C ILE A 165 14.91 -4.14 -1.81
N ASN A 166 14.76 -3.95 -0.49
CA ASN A 166 14.76 -2.60 0.08
C ASN A 166 16.11 -1.90 -0.11
N LEU A 167 17.24 -2.60 0.09
CA LEU A 167 18.59 -2.05 -0.11
C LEU A 167 18.77 -1.50 -1.53
N LEU A 168 18.56 -2.34 -2.55
CA LEU A 168 18.65 -1.97 -3.96
C LEU A 168 17.67 -0.84 -4.30
N TRP A 169 16.47 -0.84 -3.72
CA TRP A 169 15.49 0.22 -3.93
C TRP A 169 15.99 1.57 -3.40
N GLN A 170 16.60 1.61 -2.21
CA GLN A 170 17.15 2.85 -1.66
C GLN A 170 18.38 3.32 -2.43
N GLU A 171 19.26 2.40 -2.78
CA GLU A 171 20.44 2.69 -3.60
C GLU A 171 20.07 3.27 -4.96
N SER A 172 19.04 2.73 -5.62
CA SER A 172 18.59 3.24 -6.93
C SER A 172 18.10 4.69 -6.92
N LYS A 173 17.80 5.27 -5.75
CA LYS A 173 17.43 6.69 -5.61
C LYS A 173 18.63 7.61 -5.45
N LYS A 174 19.78 7.06 -5.04
CA LYS A 174 21.04 7.81 -4.98
C LYS A 174 21.52 7.97 -6.42
N GLY A 175 21.99 9.15 -6.78
CA GLY A 175 22.42 9.42 -8.15
C GLY A 175 23.52 8.44 -8.58
N SER A 176 23.57 8.10 -9.87
CA SER A 176 24.54 7.15 -10.46
C SER A 176 26.02 7.52 -10.26
N ARG A 177 26.32 8.72 -9.75
CA ARG A 177 27.68 9.18 -9.39
C ARG A 177 28.19 8.69 -8.03
N GLU A 178 27.31 8.17 -7.16
CA GLU A 178 27.68 7.77 -5.79
C GLU A 178 27.78 6.25 -5.59
N LEU A 179 27.42 5.44 -6.60
CA LEU A 179 27.45 3.99 -6.50
C LEU A 179 28.63 3.38 -7.26
N GLY A 180 29.47 2.63 -6.54
CA GLY A 180 30.33 1.63 -7.18
C GLY A 180 29.47 0.50 -7.73
N SER A 181 29.41 0.35 -9.05
CA SER A 181 28.58 -0.65 -9.76
C SER A 181 28.71 -2.06 -9.18
N THR A 182 29.92 -2.42 -8.73
CA THR A 182 30.24 -3.72 -8.14
C THR A 182 29.46 -4.05 -6.86
N HIS A 183 29.12 -3.08 -6.01
CA HIS A 183 28.35 -3.36 -4.78
C HIS A 183 26.90 -3.71 -5.12
N GLN A 184 26.29 -2.93 -6.01
CA GLN A 184 24.92 -3.12 -6.46
C GLN A 184 24.76 -4.46 -7.22
N GLU A 185 25.72 -4.79 -8.08
CA GLU A 185 25.78 -6.08 -8.79
C GLU A 185 25.80 -7.26 -7.81
N LYS A 186 26.66 -7.22 -6.78
CA LYS A 186 26.72 -8.27 -5.74
C LYS A 186 25.42 -8.39 -4.95
N ALA A 187 24.78 -7.26 -4.63
CA ALA A 187 23.49 -7.25 -3.94
C ALA A 187 22.37 -7.86 -4.82
N LEU A 188 22.38 -7.56 -6.12
CA LEU A 188 21.43 -8.14 -7.08
C LEU A 188 21.65 -9.64 -7.27
N ASP A 189 22.90 -10.10 -7.36
CA ASP A 189 23.20 -11.53 -7.44
C ASP A 189 22.80 -12.27 -6.16
N SER A 190 23.07 -11.68 -4.99
CA SER A 190 22.59 -12.21 -3.72
C SER A 190 21.06 -12.28 -3.63
N LEU A 191 20.36 -11.33 -4.26
CA LEU A 191 18.90 -11.33 -4.31
C LEU A 191 18.41 -12.48 -5.20
N ARG A 192 19.01 -12.66 -6.37
CA ARG A 192 18.70 -13.78 -7.28
C ARG A 192 18.94 -15.13 -6.59
N ASP A 193 20.04 -15.27 -5.86
CA ASP A 193 20.32 -16.48 -5.08
C ASP A 193 19.26 -16.76 -4.01
N ALA A 194 18.81 -15.72 -3.30
CA ALA A 194 17.74 -15.88 -2.33
C ALA A 194 16.40 -16.24 -3.00
N LEU A 195 16.09 -15.65 -4.17
CA LEU A 195 14.87 -15.96 -4.92
C LEU A 195 14.84 -17.40 -5.45
N ARG A 196 15.99 -17.96 -5.87
CA ARG A 196 16.10 -19.37 -6.30
C ARG A 196 15.65 -20.36 -5.23
N GLN A 197 15.81 -20.00 -3.96
CA GLN A 197 15.37 -20.84 -2.84
C GLN A 197 13.87 -20.72 -2.56
N LEU A 198 13.18 -19.75 -3.18
CA LEU A 198 11.79 -19.41 -2.88
C LEU A 198 10.85 -19.65 -4.05
N VAL A 199 11.31 -19.47 -5.29
CA VAL A 199 10.52 -19.61 -6.52
C VAL A 199 11.35 -20.26 -7.61
N ARG A 200 10.80 -21.27 -8.28
CA ARG A 200 11.40 -21.90 -9.47
C ARG A 200 11.16 -21.04 -10.71
N GLY A 201 12.09 -21.09 -11.67
CA GLY A 201 12.00 -20.36 -12.93
C GLY A 201 12.99 -19.21 -13.02
N GLU A 202 12.78 -18.30 -13.97
CA GLU A 202 13.68 -17.18 -14.22
C GLU A 202 13.49 -16.07 -13.16
N GLU A 203 14.56 -15.71 -12.45
CA GLU A 203 14.48 -14.80 -11.31
C GLU A 203 14.17 -13.37 -11.75
N GLY A 204 14.60 -12.97 -12.95
CA GLY A 204 14.31 -11.66 -13.52
C GLY A 204 12.81 -11.45 -13.76
N GLU A 205 12.15 -12.45 -14.36
CA GLU A 205 10.69 -12.44 -14.55
C GLU A 205 9.93 -12.50 -13.24
N ALA A 206 10.37 -13.36 -12.31
CA ALA A 206 9.75 -13.47 -11.00
C ALA A 206 9.83 -12.13 -10.25
N LEU A 207 11.02 -11.52 -10.21
CA LEU A 207 11.25 -10.23 -9.57
C LEU A 207 10.40 -9.13 -10.23
N ALA A 208 10.25 -9.12 -11.55
CA ALA A 208 9.44 -8.15 -12.27
C ALA A 208 7.97 -8.14 -11.81
N LEU A 209 7.41 -9.29 -11.44
CA LEU A 209 6.06 -9.48 -10.88
C LEU A 209 5.99 -9.27 -9.37
N ILE A 210 6.97 -9.78 -8.62
CA ILE A 210 7.04 -9.67 -7.16
C ILE A 210 7.12 -8.20 -6.76
N MET A 211 8.00 -7.41 -7.38
CA MET A 211 8.28 -6.03 -7.00
C MET A 211 7.01 -5.19 -6.84
N PRO A 212 6.15 -5.01 -7.85
CA PRO A 212 4.96 -4.16 -7.70
C PRO A 212 3.93 -4.69 -6.71
N ALA A 213 3.79 -6.02 -6.57
CA ALA A 213 2.84 -6.65 -5.65
C ALA A 213 3.30 -6.60 -4.19
N TYR A 214 4.57 -6.88 -3.94
CA TYR A 214 5.15 -6.98 -2.61
C TYR A 214 5.54 -5.62 -2.03
N GLU A 215 6.32 -4.82 -2.75
CA GLU A 215 6.96 -3.61 -2.21
C GLU A 215 5.95 -2.62 -1.66
N THR A 216 4.77 -2.58 -2.26
CA THR A 216 3.73 -1.64 -1.88
C THR A 216 2.82 -2.20 -0.79
N LEU A 217 2.56 -3.52 -0.80
CA LEU A 217 1.68 -4.20 0.14
C LEU A 217 2.20 -4.22 1.58
N TRP A 218 3.46 -4.60 1.80
CA TRP A 218 3.96 -4.86 3.16
C TRP A 218 3.89 -3.64 4.07
N ARG A 219 4.11 -2.44 3.51
CA ARG A 219 4.00 -1.17 4.25
C ARG A 219 2.57 -0.89 4.68
N VAL A 220 1.61 -1.08 3.79
CA VAL A 220 0.20 -0.82 4.09
C VAL A 220 -0.29 -1.78 5.15
N VAL A 221 0.05 -3.06 5.05
CA VAL A 221 -0.28 -4.07 6.06
C VAL A 221 0.34 -3.71 7.41
N LEU A 222 1.64 -3.41 7.45
CA LEU A 222 2.33 -3.02 8.68
C LEU A 222 1.70 -1.80 9.33
N LEU A 223 1.57 -0.70 8.59
CA LEU A 223 1.08 0.57 9.12
C LEU A 223 -0.38 0.47 9.56
N THR A 224 -1.21 -0.26 8.81
CA THR A 224 -2.60 -0.52 9.19
C THR A 224 -2.67 -1.31 10.48
N TYR A 225 -1.93 -2.43 10.58
CA TYR A 225 -1.87 -3.22 11.81
C TYR A 225 -1.44 -2.36 12.99
N VAL A 226 -0.33 -1.63 12.88
CA VAL A 226 0.18 -0.79 13.96
C VAL A 226 -0.83 0.29 14.36
N HIS A 227 -1.50 0.93 13.39
CA HIS A 227 -2.51 1.95 13.67
C HIS A 227 -3.65 1.36 14.51
N VAL A 228 -4.27 0.29 14.04
CA VAL A 228 -5.48 -0.23 14.67
C VAL A 228 -5.19 -1.00 15.96
N ALA A 229 -3.98 -1.53 16.12
CA ALA A 229 -3.58 -2.31 17.30
C ALA A 229 -2.98 -1.46 18.43
N PHE A 230 -2.32 -0.34 18.13
CA PHE A 230 -1.52 0.40 19.13
C PHE A 230 -1.68 1.92 19.11
N ARG A 231 -2.40 2.49 18.15
CA ARG A 231 -2.64 3.94 18.06
C ARG A 231 -4.04 4.29 18.53
N TYR A 232 -4.30 5.59 18.66
CA TYR A 232 -5.63 6.05 18.99
C TYR A 232 -6.61 5.70 17.86
N ILE A 233 -7.69 5.00 18.22
CA ILE A 233 -8.87 4.81 17.40
C ILE A 233 -10.12 5.02 18.28
N ASP A 234 -11.17 5.60 17.70
CA ASP A 234 -12.42 5.86 18.42
C ASP A 234 -13.20 4.56 18.71
N ALA A 235 -14.24 4.65 19.55
CA ALA A 235 -15.00 3.47 19.97
C ALA A 235 -15.69 2.75 18.80
N ALA A 236 -16.21 3.50 17.82
CA ALA A 236 -16.86 2.92 16.64
C ALA A 236 -15.86 2.19 15.74
N THR A 237 -14.65 2.74 15.59
CA THR A 237 -13.56 2.11 14.85
C THR A 237 -13.06 0.87 15.55
N LYS A 238 -12.93 0.89 16.89
CA LYS A 238 -12.60 -0.32 17.67
C LYS A 238 -13.59 -1.46 17.41
N GLU A 239 -14.89 -1.14 17.37
CA GLU A 239 -15.92 -2.12 17.08
C GLU A 239 -15.83 -2.64 15.64
N SER A 240 -15.64 -1.74 14.67
CA SER A 240 -15.42 -2.13 13.28
C SER A 240 -14.19 -3.03 13.11
N VAL A 241 -13.11 -2.80 13.85
CA VAL A 241 -11.91 -3.66 13.82
C VAL A 241 -12.21 -5.05 14.39
N ARG A 242 -12.98 -5.15 15.48
CA ARG A 242 -13.41 -6.44 16.04
C ARG A 242 -14.24 -7.22 15.04
N GLU A 243 -15.23 -6.58 14.43
CA GLU A 243 -16.09 -7.19 13.41
C GLU A 243 -15.26 -7.70 12.21
N VAL A 244 -14.27 -6.91 11.75
CA VAL A 244 -13.33 -7.35 10.69
C VAL A 244 -12.55 -8.59 11.10
N VAL A 245 -12.02 -8.64 12.33
CA VAL A 245 -11.29 -9.80 12.85
C VAL A 245 -12.19 -11.04 12.91
N GLU A 246 -13.43 -10.89 13.35
CA GLU A 246 -14.42 -11.98 13.41
C GLU A 246 -14.77 -12.51 12.02
N ILE A 247 -15.13 -11.64 11.09
CA ILE A 247 -15.52 -12.01 9.72
C ILE A 247 -14.38 -12.75 9.02
N VAL A 248 -13.20 -12.13 8.97
CA VAL A 248 -12.04 -12.66 8.23
C VAL A 248 -11.48 -13.92 8.89
N SER A 249 -11.64 -14.07 10.22
CA SER A 249 -11.27 -15.32 10.89
C SER A 249 -12.25 -16.44 10.63
N GLY A 250 -13.55 -16.13 10.52
CA GLY A 250 -14.62 -17.10 10.41
C GLY A 250 -14.63 -17.86 9.09
N ASP A 251 -14.13 -17.24 8.02
CA ASP A 251 -14.02 -17.86 6.70
C ASP A 251 -12.57 -18.16 6.30
N ALA A 252 -11.58 -18.01 7.19
CA ALA A 252 -10.16 -18.08 6.86
C ALA A 252 -9.76 -17.19 5.66
N GLY A 253 -10.48 -16.09 5.44
CA GLY A 253 -10.32 -15.22 4.29
C GLY A 253 -10.85 -15.79 2.97
N GLU A 254 -11.63 -16.86 2.95
CA GLU A 254 -12.11 -17.54 1.73
C GLU A 254 -13.16 -16.73 0.96
N GLY A 255 -13.92 -15.85 1.62
CA GLY A 255 -15.08 -15.16 1.04
C GLY A 255 -14.80 -14.45 -0.29
N ALA A 256 -15.47 -14.87 -1.38
CA ALA A 256 -15.21 -14.36 -2.73
C ALA A 256 -15.45 -12.84 -2.88
N GLN A 257 -16.37 -12.27 -2.10
CA GLN A 257 -16.61 -10.84 -2.00
C GLN A 257 -16.29 -10.33 -0.60
N LEU A 258 -15.67 -9.15 -0.54
CA LEU A 258 -15.42 -8.48 0.73
C LEU A 258 -16.74 -8.08 1.38
N HIS A 259 -16.94 -8.51 2.62
CA HIS A 259 -18.01 -7.96 3.45
C HIS A 259 -17.88 -6.43 3.53
N PRO A 260 -18.98 -5.65 3.51
CA PRO A 260 -18.92 -4.19 3.48
C PRO A 260 -18.05 -3.56 4.58
N THR A 261 -18.05 -4.13 5.78
CA THR A 261 -17.20 -3.68 6.90
C THR A 261 -15.71 -3.89 6.58
N VAL A 262 -15.35 -5.04 6.01
CA VAL A 262 -13.97 -5.36 5.60
C VAL A 262 -13.52 -4.49 4.44
N ASP A 263 -14.41 -4.23 3.48
CA ASP A 263 -14.13 -3.32 2.37
C ASP A 263 -13.85 -1.90 2.87
N ARG A 264 -14.71 -1.33 3.71
CA ARG A 264 -14.50 0.01 4.30
C ARG A 264 -13.22 0.10 5.12
N PHE A 265 -12.88 -0.95 5.87
CA PHE A 265 -11.62 -1.05 6.61
C PHE A 265 -10.43 -0.97 5.66
N ALA A 266 -10.44 -1.76 4.59
CA ALA A 266 -9.36 -1.78 3.61
C ALA A 266 -9.28 -0.47 2.81
N LEU A 267 -10.42 0.13 2.47
CA LEU A 267 -10.47 1.41 1.78
C LEU A 267 -9.83 2.53 2.61
N GLU A 268 -10.08 2.55 3.93
CA GLU A 268 -9.46 3.49 4.87
C GLU A 268 -7.97 3.21 5.06
N ALA A 269 -7.55 1.95 5.13
CA ALA A 269 -6.13 1.57 5.12
C ALA A 269 -5.41 2.13 3.88
N LEU A 270 -6.00 1.99 2.70
CA LEU A 270 -5.45 2.51 1.46
C LEU A 270 -5.50 4.04 1.34
N ARG A 271 -6.45 4.70 2.02
CA ARG A 271 -6.49 6.17 2.11
C ARG A 271 -5.38 6.68 3.01
N LEU A 272 -5.29 6.15 4.23
CA LEU A 272 -4.35 6.66 5.21
C LEU A 272 -2.91 6.24 4.89
N TYR A 273 -2.73 5.05 4.31
CA TYR A 273 -1.45 4.47 3.95
C TYR A 273 -1.44 4.06 2.47
N PRO A 274 -1.45 5.01 1.51
CA PRO A 274 -1.49 4.66 0.11
C PRO A 274 -0.22 3.90 -0.32
N PRO A 275 -0.35 2.72 -0.95
CA PRO A 275 0.80 1.91 -1.33
C PRO A 275 1.77 2.65 -2.27
N THR A 276 1.19 3.49 -3.15
CA THR A 276 1.87 4.43 -4.03
C THR A 276 1.57 5.86 -3.60
N LYS A 277 2.50 6.49 -2.88
CA LYS A 277 2.35 7.87 -2.39
C LYS A 277 2.40 8.91 -3.51
N ARG A 278 3.23 8.65 -4.53
CA ARG A 278 3.48 9.55 -5.66
C ARG A 278 3.51 8.78 -6.96
N ILE A 279 2.84 9.31 -7.98
CA ILE A 279 2.80 8.73 -9.32
C ILE A 279 3.58 9.66 -10.25
N TYR A 280 4.80 9.26 -10.61
CA TYR A 280 5.71 10.05 -11.43
C TYR A 280 5.48 9.87 -12.92
N ARG A 281 5.71 10.94 -13.68
CA ARG A 281 5.65 11.03 -15.14
C ARG A 281 6.80 11.88 -15.64
N ALA A 282 7.45 11.44 -16.72
CA ALA A 282 8.34 12.31 -17.48
C ALA A 282 7.51 13.44 -18.12
N SER A 283 8.11 14.62 -18.24
CA SER A 283 7.58 15.77 -18.95
C SER A 283 8.71 16.52 -19.65
N THR A 284 8.36 17.49 -20.49
CA THR A 284 9.34 18.36 -21.15
C THR A 284 10.11 19.25 -20.18
N ALA A 285 9.56 19.47 -18.98
CA ALA A 285 10.16 20.28 -17.91
C ALA A 285 10.89 19.44 -16.83
N GLY A 286 11.00 18.12 -17.02
CA GLY A 286 11.60 17.19 -16.06
C GLY A 286 10.62 16.12 -15.62
N GLU A 287 10.45 15.93 -14.30
CA GLU A 287 9.51 14.96 -13.74
C GLU A 287 8.33 15.69 -13.08
N GLU A 288 7.11 15.25 -13.39
CA GLU A 288 5.89 15.66 -12.68
C GLU A 288 5.33 14.48 -11.88
N ALA A 289 4.72 14.76 -10.73
CA ALA A 289 4.15 13.72 -9.88
C ALA A 289 2.76 14.09 -9.37
N ALA A 290 1.84 13.14 -9.44
CA ALA A 290 0.62 13.20 -8.65
C ALA A 290 0.95 12.81 -7.20
N ASP A 291 0.60 13.65 -6.24
CA ASP A 291 0.80 13.41 -4.81
C ASP A 291 -0.48 12.80 -4.18
N VAL A 292 -0.53 11.47 -4.21
CA VAL A 292 -1.67 10.68 -3.71
C VAL A 292 -1.80 10.84 -2.19
N GLU A 293 -0.68 10.74 -1.46
CA GLU A 293 -0.65 10.84 0.00
C GLU A 293 -1.16 12.21 0.46
N SER A 294 -0.69 13.30 -0.16
CA SER A 294 -1.15 14.65 0.18
C SER A 294 -2.64 14.84 -0.08
N LEU A 295 -3.17 14.32 -1.19
CA LEU A 295 -4.62 14.36 -1.46
C LEU A 295 -5.43 13.55 -0.44
N HIS A 296 -4.88 12.44 0.05
CA HIS A 296 -5.56 11.56 0.98
C HIS A 296 -5.51 12.08 2.42
N HIS A 297 -4.55 12.93 2.74
CA HIS A 297 -4.36 13.53 4.06
C HIS A 297 -4.85 14.98 4.16
N ASP A 298 -5.28 15.59 3.05
CA ASP A 298 -5.72 16.99 3.04
C ASP A 298 -6.98 17.19 3.89
N GLU A 299 -6.86 17.95 4.97
CA GLU A 299 -7.97 18.24 5.90
C GLU A 299 -9.12 19.02 5.24
N ARG A 300 -8.87 19.74 4.15
CA ARG A 300 -9.92 20.45 3.39
C ARG A 300 -10.78 19.47 2.60
N ILE A 301 -10.28 18.26 2.33
CA ILE A 301 -10.99 17.17 1.65
C ILE A 301 -11.58 16.19 2.67
N TRP A 302 -10.79 15.79 3.66
CA TRP A 302 -11.11 14.67 4.56
C TRP A 302 -11.59 15.09 5.96
N GLY A 303 -11.51 16.39 6.28
CA GLY A 303 -11.84 16.93 7.60
C GLY A 303 -10.63 17.06 8.52
N PRO A 304 -10.80 17.68 9.71
CA PRO A 304 -9.71 17.86 10.68
C PRO A 304 -9.17 16.53 11.25
N ASP A 305 -9.90 15.44 11.07
CA ASP A 305 -9.53 14.09 11.46
C ASP A 305 -8.91 13.28 10.29
N ALA A 306 -8.41 13.94 9.24
CA ALA A 306 -7.84 13.29 8.04
C ALA A 306 -6.72 12.28 8.34
N LEU A 307 -6.00 12.43 9.45
CA LEU A 307 -4.93 11.52 9.86
C LEU A 307 -5.38 10.40 10.82
N GLU A 308 -6.66 10.40 11.23
CA GLU A 308 -7.24 9.32 12.03
C GLU A 308 -7.74 8.18 11.14
N PHE A 309 -7.51 6.93 11.55
CA PHE A 309 -8.06 5.76 10.87
C PHE A 309 -9.54 5.61 11.21
N ARG A 310 -10.41 5.91 10.24
CA ARG A 310 -11.87 5.91 10.43
C ARG A 310 -12.61 5.26 9.24
N PRO A 311 -12.80 3.93 9.25
CA PRO A 311 -13.49 3.20 8.18
C PRO A 311 -14.90 3.72 7.86
N GLY A 312 -15.58 4.30 8.86
CA GLY A 312 -16.91 4.90 8.70
C GLY A 312 -16.99 6.01 7.64
N ARG A 313 -15.88 6.65 7.24
CA ARG A 313 -15.84 7.63 6.14
C ARG A 313 -16.41 7.04 4.85
N PHE A 314 -16.10 5.77 4.56
CA PHE A 314 -16.49 5.08 3.34
C PHE A 314 -17.94 4.60 3.33
N ALA A 315 -18.72 4.88 4.38
CA ALA A 315 -20.17 4.73 4.32
C ALA A 315 -20.83 5.78 3.40
N ALA A 316 -20.28 7.00 3.36
CA ALA A 316 -20.82 8.09 2.55
C ALA A 316 -19.73 9.14 2.24
N LEU A 317 -19.08 9.00 1.08
CA LEU A 317 -18.08 9.98 0.62
C LEU A 317 -18.74 11.16 -0.11
N THR A 318 -18.19 12.35 0.11
CA THR A 318 -18.45 13.53 -0.73
C THR A 318 -17.85 13.35 -2.13
N GLN A 319 -18.28 14.16 -3.11
CA GLN A 319 -17.71 14.07 -4.46
C GLN A 319 -16.22 14.42 -4.49
N ASP A 320 -15.79 15.40 -3.71
CA ASP A 320 -14.37 15.79 -3.65
C ASP A 320 -13.52 14.64 -3.05
N GLN A 321 -14.02 13.94 -2.02
CA GLN A 321 -13.37 12.75 -1.46
C GLN A 321 -13.30 11.58 -2.46
N LYS A 322 -14.40 11.30 -3.18
CA LYS A 322 -14.41 10.28 -4.24
C LYS A 322 -13.36 10.57 -5.31
N ASN A 323 -13.23 11.83 -5.71
CA ASN A 323 -12.29 12.25 -6.75
C ASN A 323 -10.83 12.23 -6.25
N ALA A 324 -10.60 12.57 -4.98
CA ALA A 324 -9.28 12.56 -4.35
C ALA A 324 -8.77 11.14 -4.05
N TYR A 325 -9.69 10.19 -3.82
CA TYR A 325 -9.36 8.79 -3.55
C TYR A 325 -8.87 8.08 -4.81
N MET A 326 -7.57 7.82 -4.89
CA MET A 326 -6.90 7.19 -6.03
C MET A 326 -5.70 6.30 -5.64
N PRO A 327 -5.80 5.44 -4.61
CA PRO A 327 -4.66 4.61 -4.17
C PRO A 327 -4.20 3.60 -5.24
N PHE A 328 -5.05 3.33 -6.24
CA PHE A 328 -4.79 2.43 -7.36
C PHE A 328 -4.51 3.17 -8.68
N GLY A 329 -4.28 4.48 -8.64
CA GLY A 329 -4.18 5.33 -9.84
C GLY A 329 -5.55 5.82 -10.32
N ALA A 330 -5.62 6.30 -11.56
CA ALA A 330 -6.80 6.96 -12.11
C ALA A 330 -7.04 6.60 -13.59
N ASP A 331 -8.31 6.38 -13.95
CA ASP A 331 -8.84 6.21 -15.31
C ASP A 331 -8.03 5.24 -16.19
N LYS A 332 -7.26 5.76 -17.17
CA LYS A 332 -6.42 4.98 -18.09
C LYS A 332 -5.23 4.28 -17.42
N ASN A 333 -5.01 4.52 -16.13
CA ASN A 333 -3.90 4.00 -15.35
C ASN A 333 -4.37 3.42 -14.00
N VAL A 334 -5.32 2.50 -14.04
CA VAL A 334 -5.83 1.84 -12.84
C VAL A 334 -5.14 0.49 -12.63
N CYS A 335 -4.71 0.24 -11.39
CA CYS A 335 -4.14 -1.02 -10.96
C CYS A 335 -5.17 -2.15 -11.10
N PRO A 336 -4.80 -3.33 -11.64
CA PRO A 336 -5.68 -4.50 -11.71
C PRO A 336 -6.28 -4.94 -10.36
N ALA A 337 -5.63 -4.63 -9.24
CA ALA A 337 -6.05 -5.02 -7.90
C ALA A 337 -7.18 -4.16 -7.29
N VAL A 338 -7.69 -3.15 -8.02
CA VAL A 338 -8.67 -2.17 -7.52
C VAL A 338 -10.01 -2.78 -7.08
N ASN A 339 -10.44 -3.87 -7.71
CA ASN A 339 -11.76 -4.48 -7.49
C ASN A 339 -11.75 -5.44 -6.30
N GLY A 340 -11.47 -4.93 -5.11
CA GLY A 340 -11.52 -5.68 -3.84
C GLY A 340 -10.30 -6.59 -3.58
N PHE A 341 -9.57 -7.01 -4.61
CA PHE A 341 -8.39 -7.88 -4.46
C PHE A 341 -7.36 -7.33 -3.47
N GLY A 342 -6.92 -6.07 -3.69
CA GLY A 342 -5.93 -5.44 -2.81
C GLY A 342 -6.47 -5.26 -1.38
N GLY A 343 -7.75 -4.94 -1.24
CA GLY A 343 -8.37 -4.77 0.06
C GLY A 343 -8.47 -6.08 0.85
N LYS A 344 -8.76 -7.18 0.17
CA LYS A 344 -8.82 -8.52 0.76
C LYS A 344 -7.45 -8.96 1.26
N MET A 345 -6.42 -8.79 0.44
CA MET A 345 -5.04 -9.06 0.85
C MET A 345 -4.63 -8.26 2.11
N ILE A 346 -4.95 -6.97 2.15
CA ILE A 346 -4.65 -6.12 3.32
C ILE A 346 -5.39 -6.62 4.56
N ALA A 347 -6.70 -6.83 4.46
CA ALA A 347 -7.51 -7.25 5.60
C ALA A 347 -7.06 -8.60 6.16
N SER A 348 -6.86 -9.61 5.30
CA SER A 348 -6.41 -10.94 5.71
C SER A 348 -5.08 -10.90 6.45
N LEU A 349 -4.08 -10.20 5.90
CA LEU A 349 -2.74 -10.14 6.51
C LEU A 349 -2.71 -9.30 7.79
N VAL A 350 -3.49 -8.22 7.86
CA VAL A 350 -3.63 -7.45 9.11
C VAL A 350 -4.30 -8.28 10.19
N VAL A 351 -5.35 -9.05 9.86
CA VAL A 351 -6.02 -9.92 10.84
C VAL A 351 -5.09 -11.03 11.33
N VAL A 352 -4.25 -11.61 10.46
CA VAL A 352 -3.19 -12.54 10.90
C VAL A 352 -2.25 -11.86 11.89
N LEU A 353 -1.76 -10.64 11.61
CA LEU A 353 -0.90 -9.91 12.55
C LEU A 353 -1.61 -9.64 13.88
N ILE A 354 -2.88 -9.20 13.88
CA ILE A 354 -3.66 -8.97 15.10
C ILE A 354 -3.74 -10.25 15.94
N LYS A 355 -4.11 -11.37 15.34
CA LYS A 355 -4.29 -12.65 16.06
C LYS A 355 -2.98 -13.20 16.60
N ARG A 356 -1.88 -13.00 15.88
CA ARG A 356 -0.58 -13.63 16.18
C ARG A 356 0.28 -12.76 17.09
N LEU A 357 0.21 -11.44 16.96
CA LEU A 357 1.04 -10.47 17.70
C LEU A 357 0.27 -9.70 18.79
N GLY A 358 -1.07 -9.75 18.78
CA GLY A 358 -1.92 -9.06 19.73
C GLY A 358 -2.06 -7.55 19.47
N THR A 359 -2.84 -6.92 20.34
CA THR A 359 -3.10 -5.48 20.36
C THR A 359 -2.84 -4.90 21.75
N SER A 360 -2.88 -3.57 21.90
CA SER A 360 -2.84 -2.93 23.22
C SER A 360 -3.97 -3.38 24.14
N GLY A 361 -5.12 -3.78 23.57
CA GLY A 361 -6.24 -4.34 24.33
C GLY A 361 -5.95 -5.71 24.94
N ASP A 362 -5.04 -6.48 24.32
CA ASP A 362 -4.62 -7.81 24.76
C ASP A 362 -3.43 -7.75 25.74
N GLY A 363 -2.93 -6.55 26.04
CA GLY A 363 -1.75 -6.31 26.87
C GLY A 363 -0.45 -6.09 26.09
N ALA A 364 -0.46 -6.30 24.77
CA ALA A 364 0.70 -6.11 23.93
C ALA A 364 1.17 -4.64 23.92
N ARG A 365 2.47 -4.43 23.86
CA ARG A 365 3.06 -3.10 23.76
C ARG A 365 3.98 -3.03 22.55
N ILE A 366 3.99 -1.87 21.90
CA ILE A 366 4.93 -1.56 20.82
C ILE A 366 5.92 -0.50 21.31
N TRP A 367 7.17 -0.63 20.87
CA TRP A 367 8.21 0.38 21.04
C TRP A 367 8.69 0.80 19.66
N PHE A 368 8.60 2.10 19.38
CA PHE A 368 8.98 2.69 18.10
C PHE A 368 10.47 3.07 18.07
N GLY A 369 11.09 3.27 19.24
CA GLY A 369 12.43 3.85 19.31
C GLY A 369 12.43 5.36 19.04
N ASP A 370 11.26 6.01 19.19
CA ASP A 370 11.03 7.42 18.98
C ASP A 370 10.12 7.95 20.10
N THR A 371 10.63 8.88 20.89
CA THR A 371 9.93 9.39 22.09
C THR A 371 8.55 9.97 21.77
N LYS A 372 8.38 10.60 20.60
CA LYS A 372 7.10 11.20 20.22
C LYS A 372 6.09 10.08 19.90
N LEU A 373 6.48 9.09 19.11
CA LEU A 373 5.61 7.96 18.79
C LEU A 373 5.29 7.10 20.02
N ASP A 374 6.25 6.91 20.91
CA ASP A 374 6.11 6.11 22.13
C ASP A 374 5.20 6.77 23.19
N THR A 375 5.04 8.10 23.17
CA THR A 375 4.25 8.84 24.18
C THR A 375 2.92 9.38 23.68
N ASP A 376 2.83 9.77 22.41
CA ASP A 376 1.61 10.30 21.81
C ASP A 376 0.97 9.27 20.88
N THR A 377 -0.14 8.66 21.30
CA THR A 377 -0.88 7.66 20.50
C THR A 377 -1.58 8.22 19.27
N ARG A 378 -1.68 9.56 19.15
CA ARG A 378 -2.26 10.26 17.99
C ARG A 378 -1.21 10.77 17.02
N ALA A 379 0.08 10.71 17.37
CA ALA A 379 1.14 11.13 16.45
C ALA A 379 1.05 10.32 15.14
N PRO A 380 1.09 10.99 13.97
CA PRO A 380 1.07 10.28 12.68
C PRO A 380 2.25 9.32 12.57
N LEU A 381 1.96 8.10 12.11
CA LEU A 381 3.02 7.12 11.85
C LEU A 381 3.85 7.56 10.64
N PRO A 382 5.19 7.48 10.71
CA PRO A 382 6.02 7.73 9.56
C PRO A 382 5.80 6.62 8.54
N THR A 383 5.75 7.00 7.27
CA THR A 383 5.34 6.12 6.16
C THR A 383 6.50 5.78 5.21
N GLY A 384 7.74 6.16 5.55
CA GLY A 384 8.95 5.84 4.80
C GLY A 384 9.48 4.44 5.14
N ARG A 385 10.06 3.77 4.14
CA ARG A 385 10.51 2.36 4.24
C ARG A 385 11.54 2.11 5.36
N ASN A 386 12.36 3.11 5.68
CA ASN A 386 13.43 2.98 6.67
C ASN A 386 13.00 3.42 8.07
N ASP A 387 11.78 3.94 8.22
CA ASP A 387 11.33 4.55 9.48
C ASP A 387 10.83 3.50 10.50
N MET A 388 10.66 2.25 10.05
CA MET A 388 9.99 1.17 10.80
C MET A 388 10.93 0.08 11.34
N TRP A 389 12.25 0.18 11.08
CA TRP A 389 13.22 -0.90 11.35
C TRP A 389 13.38 -1.21 12.85
N GLU A 390 13.26 -0.19 13.69
CA GLU A 390 13.42 -0.33 15.14
C GLU A 390 12.13 -0.78 15.86
N TRP A 391 11.01 -0.87 15.14
CA TRP A 391 9.70 -1.11 15.73
C TRP A 391 9.59 -2.55 16.22
N VAL A 392 9.27 -2.68 17.51
CA VAL A 392 9.17 -3.98 18.15
C VAL A 392 7.95 -4.13 19.03
N ILE A 393 7.40 -5.32 19.06
CA ILE A 393 6.31 -5.69 19.96
C ILE A 393 6.84 -6.61 21.07
N ARG A 394 6.29 -6.44 22.27
CA ARG A 394 6.45 -7.35 23.40
C ARG A 394 5.09 -7.62 24.06
N PRO A 395 4.94 -8.80 24.69
CA PRO A 395 3.82 -9.14 25.55
C PRO A 395 3.59 -8.25 26.76
#